data_AF-A0AAP2KS45-F1
#
_entry.id   AF-A0AAP2KS45-F1
#
_cell.length_a   1.000
_cell.length_b   1.000
_cell.length_c   1.000
_cell.angle_alpha   90.00
_cell.angle_beta   90.00
_cell.angle_gamma   90.00
#
_symmetry.space_group_name_H-M   'P 1'
#
loop_
_entity.id
_entity.type
_entity.pdbx_description
1 polymer ?
#
loop_
_entity_poly.entity_id
_entity_poly.type
_entity_poly.pdbx_seq_one_letter_code
_entity_poly.pdbx_strand_id
1 'polypeptide(L)'
;MFKMVLGGIITMLLLITGGATVVFSGIYNVAATEEHLPFVEPILHSTMHASVEAGAEDIEVPDLNSDSMIQAGAKEPLNKSALRG
;
A
#
# COMPACT_ATOMS: atom_id res chain seq x y z
N MET A 1 20.51 26.85 -25.95
CA MET A 1 20.37 26.45 -24.54
C MET A 1 18.91 26.38 -24.09
N PHE A 2 18.12 27.46 -24.19
CA PHE A 2 16.71 27.51 -23.75
C PHE A 2 15.83 26.38 -24.27
N LYS A 3 15.94 26.01 -25.56
CA LYS A 3 15.14 24.93 -26.18
C LYS A 3 15.41 23.55 -25.58
N MET A 4 16.64 23.27 -25.13
CA MET A 4 16.98 21.99 -24.49
C MET A 4 16.42 21.92 -23.07
N VAL A 5 16.51 23.02 -22.31
CA VAL A 5 15.94 23.10 -20.96
C VAL A 5 14.41 22.95 -21.02
N LEU A 6 13.76 23.65 -21.96
CA LEU A 6 12.33 23.54 -22.18
C LEU A 6 11.92 22.10 -22.58
N GLY A 7 12.69 21.47 -23.47
CA GLY A 7 12.47 20.06 -23.84
C GLY A 7 12.59 19.12 -22.63
N GLY A 8 13.60 19.30 -21.78
CA GLY A 8 13.78 18.51 -20.56
C GLY A 8 12.62 18.66 -19.58
N ILE A 9 12.13 19.88 -19.38
CA ILE A 9 10.98 20.16 -18.50
C ILE A 9 9.71 19.49 -19.04
N ILE A 10 9.46 19.57 -20.35
CA ILE A 10 8.31 18.95 -20.99
C ILE A 10 8.36 17.42 -20.83
N THR A 11 9.51 16.80 -21.07
CA THR A 11 9.68 15.35 -20.90
C THR A 11 9.44 14.93 -19.45
N MET A 12 9.96 15.67 -18.48
CA MET A 12 9.73 15.40 -17.05
C MET A 12 8.24 15.47 -16.70
N LEU A 13 7.55 16.51 -17.15
CA LEU A 13 6.11 16.67 -16.93
C LEU A 13 5.31 15.53 -17.55
N LEU A 14 5.69 15.07 -18.75
CA LEU A 14 5.05 13.92 -19.41
C LEU A 14 5.24 12.62 -18.62
N LEU A 15 6.43 12.39 -18.05
CA LEU A 15 6.68 11.20 -17.22
C LEU A 15 5.83 11.22 -15.95
N ILE A 16 5.77 12.36 -15.27
CA ILE A 16 4.99 12.52 -14.02
C ILE A 16 3.50 12.32 -14.30
N THR A 17 2.96 13.04 -15.29
CA THR A 17 1.53 12.96 -15.63
C THR A 17 1.14 11.61 -16.22
N GLY A 18 2.00 11.00 -17.04
CA GLY A 18 1.80 9.65 -17.57
C GLY A 18 1.77 8.60 -16.46
N GLY A 19 2.73 8.65 -15.53
CA GLY A 19 2.77 7.75 -14.38
C GLY A 19 1.53 7.90 -13.48
N ALA A 20 1.16 9.14 -13.14
CA ALA A 20 -0.05 9.42 -12.37
C ALA A 20 -1.31 8.90 -13.07
N THR A 21 -1.42 9.10 -14.38
CA THR A 21 -2.57 8.60 -15.15
C THR A 21 -2.68 7.08 -15.05
N VAL A 22 -1.58 6.35 -15.16
CA VAL A 22 -1.59 4.88 -15.01
C VAL A 22 -2.08 4.47 -13.61
N VAL A 23 -1.58 5.12 -12.56
CA VAL A 23 -1.96 4.82 -11.16
C VAL A 23 -3.44 5.14 -10.90
N PHE A 24 -3.92 6.31 -11.33
CA PHE A 24 -5.27 6.79 -11.00
C PHE A 24 -6.36 6.35 -11.99
N SER A 25 -6.00 5.90 -13.18
CA SER A 25 -6.98 5.45 -14.20
C SER A 25 -7.64 4.12 -13.86
N GLY A 26 -7.05 3.33 -12.95
CA GLY A 26 -7.52 1.97 -12.67
C GLY A 26 -7.38 1.01 -13.85
N ILE A 27 -6.64 1.38 -14.91
CA ILE A 27 -6.35 0.50 -16.06
C ILE A 27 -5.51 -0.71 -15.59
N TYR A 28 -4.69 -0.53 -14.56
CA TYR A 28 -3.99 -1.64 -13.92
C TYR A 28 -4.88 -2.29 -12.87
N ASN A 29 -5.26 -3.55 -13.11
CA ASN A 29 -6.07 -4.32 -12.17
C ASN A 29 -5.20 -4.78 -10.99
N VAL A 30 -5.39 -4.17 -9.82
CA VAL A 30 -4.69 -4.54 -8.57
C VAL A 30 -5.34 -5.77 -7.90
N ALA A 31 -6.39 -6.34 -8.48
CA ALA A 31 -7.06 -7.50 -7.89
C ALA A 31 -6.12 -8.72 -7.79
N ALA A 32 -6.07 -9.35 -6.62
CA ALA A 32 -5.26 -10.54 -6.30
C ALA A 32 -5.65 -11.83 -7.04
N THR A 33 -6.44 -11.74 -8.13
CA THR A 33 -7.01 -12.89 -8.85
C THR A 33 -6.21 -13.27 -10.10
N GLU A 34 -5.40 -12.36 -10.64
CA GLU A 34 -4.48 -12.63 -11.75
C GLU A 34 -3.04 -12.29 -11.32
N GLU A 35 -2.07 -13.07 -11.79
CA GLU A 35 -0.67 -12.97 -11.38
C GLU A 35 -0.10 -11.60 -11.77
N HIS A 36 0.29 -10.83 -10.74
CA HIS A 36 0.81 -9.46 -10.84
C HIS A 36 2.21 -9.43 -11.45
N LEU A 37 2.64 -8.25 -11.91
CA LEU A 37 4.05 -8.04 -12.28
C LEU A 37 4.94 -8.34 -11.06
N PRO A 38 5.93 -9.24 -11.15
CA PRO A 38 6.67 -9.77 -9.99
C PRO A 38 7.48 -8.72 -9.21
N PHE A 39 7.62 -7.50 -9.76
CA PHE A 39 8.29 -6.39 -9.07
C PHE A 39 7.35 -5.46 -8.29
N VAL A 40 6.03 -5.57 -8.45
CA VAL A 40 5.05 -4.70 -7.78
C VAL A 40 4.81 -5.14 -6.33
N GLU A 41 4.72 -6.44 -6.10
CA GLU A 41 4.54 -7.03 -4.77
C GLU A 41 5.58 -6.56 -3.74
N PRO A 42 6.91 -6.59 -4.01
CA PRO A 42 7.89 -6.11 -3.03
C PRO A 42 7.83 -4.58 -2.80
N ILE A 43 7.40 -3.80 -3.78
CA ILE A 43 7.24 -2.33 -3.64
C ILE A 43 6.06 -2.01 -2.73
N LEU A 44 4.90 -2.63 -2.97
CA LEU A 44 3.72 -2.51 -2.09
C LEU A 44 4.04 -3.07 -0.70
N HIS A 45 4.76 -4.19 -0.67
CA HIS A 45 5.56 -4.74 0.42
C HIS A 45 6.11 -3.67 1.37
N SER A 46 7.15 -3.03 0.87
CA SER A 46 7.92 -2.01 1.59
C SER A 46 7.09 -0.78 1.93
N THR A 47 6.18 -0.37 1.05
CA THR A 47 5.33 0.81 1.27
C THR A 47 4.36 0.58 2.43
N MET A 48 3.74 -0.60 2.50
CA MET A 48 2.87 -0.99 3.59
C MET A 48 3.64 -1.03 4.91
N HIS A 49 4.84 -1.65 4.92
CA HIS A 49 5.66 -1.71 6.12
C HIS A 49 6.03 -0.31 6.64
N ALA A 50 6.50 0.58 5.76
CA ALA A 50 6.84 1.96 6.12
C ALA A 50 5.62 2.74 6.64
N SER A 51 4.43 2.51 6.06
CA SER A 51 3.19 3.13 6.52
C SER A 51 2.76 2.65 7.90
N VAL A 52 2.91 1.35 8.20
CA VAL A 52 2.59 0.78 9.51
C VAL A 52 3.58 1.26 10.55
N GLU A 53 4.88 1.28 10.23
CA GLU A 53 5.93 1.74 11.13
C GLU A 53 5.72 3.22 11.51
N ALA A 54 5.48 4.09 10.52
CA ALA A 54 5.18 5.50 10.77
C ALA A 54 3.87 5.71 11.57
N GLY A 55 2.86 4.85 11.36
CA GLY A 55 1.60 4.91 12.09
C GLY A 55 1.68 4.34 13.51
N ALA A 56 2.63 3.44 13.76
CA ALA A 56 2.78 2.74 15.04
C ALA A 56 3.75 3.45 16.01
N GLU A 57 4.52 4.44 15.55
CA GLU A 57 5.55 5.14 16.33
C GLU A 57 5.00 5.68 17.67
N ASP A 58 3.78 6.21 17.67
CA ASP A 58 3.13 6.82 18.85
C ASP A 58 2.08 5.92 19.51
N ILE A 59 1.98 4.64 19.14
CA ILE A 59 0.96 3.72 19.67
C ILE A 59 1.52 2.92 20.84
N GLU A 60 0.94 3.10 22.03
CA GLU A 60 1.15 2.17 23.14
C GLU A 60 0.44 0.84 22.85
N VAL A 61 1.19 -0.26 22.88
CA VAL A 61 0.64 -1.61 22.63
C VAL A 61 -0.25 -2.00 23.81
N PRO A 62 -1.57 -2.22 23.61
CA PRO A 62 -2.47 -2.61 24.68
C PRO A 62 -2.23 -4.06 25.12
N ASP A 63 -2.55 -4.39 26.37
CA ASP A 63 -2.53 -5.79 26.83
C ASP A 63 -3.60 -6.61 26.11
N LEU A 64 -3.14 -7.46 25.20
CA LEU A 64 -3.98 -8.34 24.40
C LEU A 64 -4.70 -9.41 25.23
N ASN A 65 -4.24 -9.68 26.46
CA ASN A 65 -4.90 -10.62 27.38
C ASN A 65 -5.98 -9.96 28.24
N SER A 66 -6.19 -8.64 28.11
CA SER A 66 -7.25 -7.96 28.84
C SER A 66 -8.63 -8.38 28.35
N ASP A 67 -9.59 -8.51 29.27
CA ASP A 67 -10.98 -8.85 28.96
C ASP A 67 -11.59 -7.90 27.91
N SER A 68 -11.20 -6.61 27.94
CA SER A 68 -11.61 -5.61 26.94
C SER A 68 -11.12 -5.93 25.53
N MET A 69 -9.86 -6.36 25.37
CA MET A 69 -9.29 -6.68 24.05
C MET A 69 -9.80 -8.01 23.52
N ILE A 70 -10.00 -9.01 24.39
CA ILE A 70 -10.61 -10.30 24.03
C ILE A 70 -12.05 -10.08 23.53
N GLN A 71 -12.82 -9.23 24.21
CA GLN A 71 -14.18 -8.88 23.78
C GLN A 71 -14.19 -8.08 22.46
N ALA A 72 -13.23 -7.17 22.27
CA ALA A 72 -13.10 -6.44 21.01
C ALA A 72 -12.81 -7.38 19.84
N GLY A 73 -11.87 -8.32 20.00
CA GLY A 73 -11.56 -9.32 18.99
C GLY A 73 -12.69 -10.32 18.73
N ALA A 74 -13.46 -10.70 19.76
CA ALA A 74 -14.57 -11.64 19.63
C ALA A 74 -15.83 -11.04 18.96
N LYS A 75 -15.97 -9.71 18.99
CA LYS A 75 -17.03 -9.00 18.24
C LYS A 75 -16.75 -8.95 16.75
N GLU A 76 -15.48 -9.05 16.36
CA GLU A 76 -15.09 -9.21 14.97
C GLU A 76 -15.30 -10.68 14.58
N PRO A 77 -16.11 -11.00 13.56
CA PRO A 77 -16.37 -12.37 13.18
C PRO A 77 -15.06 -13.06 12.77
N LEU A 78 -14.66 -14.06 13.54
CA LEU A 78 -13.43 -14.83 13.31
C LEU A 78 -13.33 -15.27 11.85
N ASN A 79 -12.32 -14.75 11.15
CA ASN A 79 -11.98 -15.24 9.82
C ASN A 79 -11.44 -16.67 9.96
N LYS A 80 -12.30 -17.65 9.67
CA LYS A 80 -12.01 -19.09 9.83
C LYS A 80 -10.82 -19.57 8.98
N SER A 81 -10.32 -18.78 8.02
CA SER A 81 -9.11 -19.15 7.27
C SER A 81 -7.82 -19.00 8.08
N ALA A 82 -7.79 -18.18 9.14
CA ALA A 82 -6.62 -18.00 10.00
C ALA A 82 -6.36 -19.18 10.95
N LEU A 83 -7.34 -20.07 11.12
CA LEU A 83 -7.26 -21.24 12.00
C LEU A 83 -6.98 -22.55 11.23
N ARG A 84 -6.69 -22.47 9.93
CA ARG A 84 -6.45 -23.63 9.04
C ARG A 84 -5.01 -23.68 8.50
N GLY A 85 -4.06 -23.11 9.24
CA GLY A 85 -2.63 -23.29 9.06
C GLY A 85 -2.09 -24.38 9.98
#